data_AF-A0A814N764-F1
#
_entry.id   AF-A0A814N764-F1
#
_cell.length_a   1.000
_cell.length_b   1.000
_cell.length_c   1.000
_cell.angle_alpha   90.00
_cell.angle_beta   90.00
_cell.angle_gamma   90.00
#
_symmetry.space_group_name_H-M   'P 1'
#
loop_
_entity.id
_entity.type
_entity.pdbx_description
1 polymer ?
#
loop_
_entity_poly.entity_id
_entity_poly.type
_entity_poly.pdbx_seq_one_letter_code
_entity_poly.pdbx_strand_id
1 'polypeptide(L)'
;GYSSGQILTGELKKTLIEILQKLVADHQVKRQQTSPPPSIVDPSSRIQVNDCSSSRKRKAPANDDVTMIRRPTSTIKRQKSTRFDPDQIFELETHYSQVDKYLSKQAAHKLSAKTGLLDDQVKRWFNNRRQRDTDL
;
A
#
# COMPACT_ATOMS: atom_id res chain seq x y z
N GLY A 1 29.19 0.83 17.35
CA GLY A 1 27.79 0.67 17.78
C GLY A 1 27.33 1.97 18.38
N TYR A 2 26.21 2.51 17.90
CA TYR A 2 25.55 3.65 18.54
C TYR A 2 24.30 3.13 19.23
N SER A 3 24.30 3.21 20.55
CA SER A 3 23.18 2.84 21.41
C SER A 3 22.11 3.92 21.31
N SER A 4 20.85 3.52 21.12
CA SER A 4 19.68 4.38 20.89
C SER A 4 19.33 5.34 22.05
N GLY A 5 20.18 5.45 23.07
CA GLY A 5 20.01 6.31 24.24
C GLY A 5 21.02 7.45 24.38
N GLN A 6 21.88 7.72 23.38
CA GLN A 6 22.87 8.79 23.49
C GLN A 6 22.17 10.15 23.38
N ILE A 7 22.11 10.85 24.51
CA ILE A 7 21.38 12.10 24.74
C ILE A 7 21.80 13.15 23.70
N LEU A 8 20.88 13.54 22.82
CA LEU A 8 21.05 14.72 21.97
C LEU A 8 21.42 15.90 22.89
N THR A 9 22.60 16.48 22.70
CA THR A 9 23.04 17.66 23.48
C THR A 9 22.04 18.81 23.23
N GLY A 10 21.92 19.74 24.19
CA GLY A 10 20.90 20.80 24.10
C GLY A 10 20.97 21.61 22.80
N GLU A 11 22.15 21.77 22.24
CA GLU A 11 22.38 22.43 20.95
C GLU A 11 21.88 21.60 19.76
N LEU A 12 22.14 20.29 19.75
CA LEU A 12 21.64 19.37 18.71
C LEU A 12 20.12 19.19 18.77
N LYS A 13 19.52 19.25 19.96
CA LYS A 13 18.06 19.27 20.12
C LYS A 13 17.46 20.54 19.53
N LYS A 14 18.09 21.70 19.75
CA LYS A 14 17.62 22.99 19.22
C LYS A 14 17.65 23.00 17.70
N THR A 15 18.77 22.61 17.08
CA THR A 15 18.88 22.56 15.61
C THR A 15 17.89 21.59 15.00
N LEU A 16 17.67 20.42 15.62
CA LEU A 16 16.65 19.47 15.18
C LEU A 16 15.24 20.06 15.26
N ILE A 17 14.91 20.77 16.35
CA ILE A 17 13.61 21.42 16.53
C ILE A 17 13.40 22.50 15.47
N GLU A 18 14.41 23.34 15.20
CA GLU A 18 14.32 24.40 14.18
C GLU A 18 14.07 23.83 12.78
N ILE A 19 14.81 22.78 12.40
CA ILE A 19 14.64 22.11 11.10
C ILE A 19 13.23 21.53 10.99
N LEU A 20 12.74 20.84 12.03
CA LEU A 20 11.40 20.25 12.04
C LEU A 20 10.30 21.32 11.99
N GLN A 21 10.46 22.44 12.72
CA GLN A 21 9.51 23.54 12.70
C GLN A 21 9.41 24.19 11.31
N LYS A 22 10.55 24.41 10.64
CA LYS A 22 10.59 24.95 9.27
C LYS A 22 9.90 24.03 8.27
N LEU A 23 10.17 22.72 8.33
CA LEU A 23 9.52 21.72 7.49
C LEU A 23 8.00 21.67 7.68
N VAL A 24 7.53 21.76 8.93
CA VAL A 24 6.10 21.79 9.23
C VAL A 24 5.46 23.07 8.69
N ALA A 25 6.09 24.23 8.88
CA ALA A 25 5.58 25.51 8.39
C ALA A 25 5.44 25.52 6.85
N ASP A 26 6.47 25.07 6.13
CA ASP A 26 6.45 24.98 4.66
C ASP A 26 5.33 24.05 4.17
N HIS A 27 5.11 22.92 4.86
CA HIS A 27 4.02 22.01 4.52
C HIS A 27 2.63 22.61 4.78
N GLN A 28 2.45 23.42 5.83
CA GLN A 28 1.18 24.11 6.10
C GLN A 28 0.86 25.18 5.04
N VAL A 29 1.87 25.93 4.59
CA VAL A 29 1.70 26.92 3.51
C VAL A 29 1.28 26.22 2.20
N LYS A 30 1.89 25.07 1.89
CA LYS A 30 1.54 24.27 0.72
C LYS A 30 0.10 23.73 0.78
N ARG A 31 -0.42 23.41 1.97
CA ARG A 31 -1.81 22.99 2.21
C ARG A 31 -2.82 24.13 2.00
N GLN A 32 -2.45 25.37 2.32
CA GLN A 32 -3.34 26.53 2.14
C GLN A 32 -3.43 26.99 0.68
N GLN A 33 -2.43 26.68 -0.15
CA GLN A 33 -2.47 26.94 -1.60
C GLN A 33 -3.27 25.89 -2.38
N THR A 34 -3.48 24.69 -1.83
CA THR A 34 -4.42 23.70 -2.39
C THR A 34 -5.82 24.05 -1.89
N SER A 35 -6.59 24.76 -2.70
CA SER A 35 -7.97 25.15 -2.42
C SER A 35 -8.81 23.98 -1.89
N PRO A 36 -9.61 24.14 -0.82
CA PRO A 36 -10.67 23.18 -0.53
C PRO A 36 -11.68 23.20 -1.70
N PRO A 37 -12.21 22.04 -2.14
CA PRO A 37 -13.38 22.08 -3.01
C PRO A 37 -14.50 22.84 -2.27
N PRO A 38 -15.25 23.72 -2.95
CA PRO A 38 -16.34 24.43 -2.30
C PRO A 38 -17.33 23.40 -1.74
N SER A 39 -17.68 23.58 -0.46
CA SER A 39 -18.82 22.90 0.15
C SER A 39 -20.09 23.33 -0.58
N ILE A 40 -20.49 22.56 -1.59
CA ILE A 40 -21.85 22.61 -2.12
C ILE A 40 -22.63 21.55 -1.35
N VAL A 41 -23.36 22.03 -0.35
CA VAL A 41 -24.61 21.40 0.02
C VAL A 41 -25.59 21.65 -1.14
N ASP A 42 -26.05 20.59 -1.80
CA ASP A 42 -27.44 20.55 -2.27
C ASP A 42 -27.92 19.09 -2.38
N PRO A 43 -29.00 18.71 -1.68
CA PRO A 43 -29.66 17.44 -1.83
C PRO A 43 -30.74 17.52 -2.91
N SER A 44 -30.87 16.45 -3.69
CA SER A 44 -31.97 16.21 -4.64
C SER A 44 -31.78 16.79 -6.04
N SER A 45 -31.29 15.95 -6.97
CA SER A 45 -31.84 15.87 -8.34
C SER A 45 -31.34 14.62 -9.04
N ARG A 46 -32.09 13.54 -8.82
CA ARG A 46 -32.18 12.37 -9.68
C ARG A 46 -32.57 12.82 -11.10
N ILE A 47 -31.73 12.57 -12.11
CA ILE A 47 -32.20 12.25 -13.47
C ILE A 47 -31.28 11.18 -14.08
N GLN A 48 -31.91 10.03 -14.36
CA GLN A 48 -31.41 8.98 -15.25
C GLN A 48 -31.50 9.48 -16.69
N VAL A 49 -30.47 9.25 -17.51
CA VAL A 49 -30.66 8.95 -18.93
C VAL A 49 -29.65 7.90 -19.39
N ASN A 50 -30.20 6.94 -20.12
CA ASN A 50 -29.58 5.72 -20.58
C ASN A 50 -28.79 5.89 -21.89
N ASP A 51 -27.87 4.94 -22.08
CA ASP A 51 -27.36 4.31 -23.31
C ASP A 51 -26.72 5.18 -24.40
N CYS A 52 -25.47 4.88 -24.72
CA CYS A 52 -25.08 4.74 -26.12
C CYS A 52 -23.92 3.74 -26.24
N SER A 53 -24.28 2.50 -26.58
CA SER A 53 -23.34 1.45 -26.96
C SER A 53 -22.84 1.66 -28.40
N SER A 54 -21.51 1.73 -28.60
CA SER A 54 -20.90 1.46 -29.91
C SER A 54 -19.85 0.35 -29.83
N SER A 55 -20.31 -0.80 -30.31
CA SER A 55 -19.67 -2.09 -30.54
C SER A 55 -18.28 -2.05 -31.18
N ARG A 56 -17.35 -2.88 -30.66
CA ARG A 56 -16.36 -3.59 -31.47
C ARG A 56 -16.20 -5.05 -31.04
N LYS A 57 -17.15 -5.85 -31.55
CA LYS A 57 -17.08 -7.24 -32.03
C LYS A 57 -15.86 -8.08 -31.62
N ARG A 58 -16.10 -9.11 -30.79
CA ARG A 58 -15.35 -10.39 -30.86
C ARG A 58 -16.37 -11.51 -31.05
N LYS A 59 -16.20 -12.27 -32.13
CA LYS A 59 -17.06 -13.36 -32.57
C LYS A 59 -16.54 -14.67 -31.98
N ALA A 60 -17.41 -15.38 -31.25
CA ALA A 60 -17.17 -16.73 -30.76
C ALA A 60 -17.75 -17.77 -31.73
N PRO A 61 -17.31 -19.03 -31.64
CA PRO A 61 -18.20 -20.18 -31.78
C PRO A 61 -18.15 -21.03 -30.50
N ALA A 62 -19.25 -21.15 -29.74
CA ALA A 62 -20.34 -22.12 -29.89
C ALA A 62 -19.91 -23.56 -29.51
N ASN A 63 -20.30 -24.00 -28.29
CA ASN A 63 -21.15 -25.18 -28.04
C ASN A 63 -21.42 -25.37 -26.52
N ASP A 64 -22.71 -25.40 -26.21
CA ASP A 64 -23.48 -26.09 -25.17
C ASP A 64 -23.33 -25.85 -23.64
N ASP A 65 -24.52 -25.56 -23.07
CA ASP A 65 -25.07 -25.95 -21.77
C ASP A 65 -24.88 -25.08 -20.51
N VAL A 66 -25.90 -24.24 -20.30
CA VAL A 66 -26.65 -24.00 -19.03
C VAL A 66 -25.84 -23.83 -17.73
N THR A 67 -25.45 -22.58 -17.43
CA THR A 67 -25.92 -21.76 -16.28
C THR A 67 -24.90 -20.64 -16.01
N MET A 68 -25.29 -19.41 -16.35
CA MET A 68 -24.57 -18.21 -15.93
C MET A 68 -24.71 -18.00 -14.41
N ILE A 69 -23.84 -18.60 -13.61
CA ILE A 69 -23.55 -18.06 -12.28
C ILE A 69 -22.57 -16.90 -12.49
N ARG A 70 -23.14 -15.70 -12.72
CA ARG A 70 -22.40 -14.45 -12.52
C ARG A 70 -21.98 -14.42 -11.06
N ARG A 71 -20.71 -14.78 -10.80
CA ARG A 71 -20.14 -14.80 -9.45
C ARG A 71 -20.35 -13.41 -8.84
N PRO A 72 -21.15 -13.28 -7.76
CA PRO A 72 -21.43 -11.98 -7.19
C PRO A 72 -20.11 -11.37 -6.75
N THR A 73 -19.85 -10.13 -7.16
CA THR A 73 -18.74 -9.31 -6.67
C THR A 73 -18.97 -9.06 -5.19
N SER A 74 -18.56 -10.02 -4.36
CA SER A 74 -18.53 -9.89 -2.92
C SER A 74 -17.76 -8.62 -2.59
N THR A 75 -18.34 -7.76 -1.77
CA THR A 75 -17.70 -6.61 -1.16
C THR A 75 -16.37 -7.06 -0.55
N ILE A 76 -15.26 -6.85 -1.28
CA ILE A 76 -13.92 -7.21 -0.81
C ILE A 76 -13.65 -6.26 0.35
N LYS A 77 -13.95 -6.72 1.57
CA LYS A 77 -13.58 -6.02 2.80
C LYS A 77 -12.08 -5.83 2.74
N ARG A 78 -11.63 -4.57 2.70
CA ARG A 78 -10.22 -4.22 2.69
C ARG A 78 -9.59 -4.89 3.92
N GLN A 79 -8.66 -5.80 3.68
CA GLN A 79 -7.87 -6.43 4.75
C GLN A 79 -7.31 -5.31 5.63
N LYS A 80 -7.51 -5.40 6.94
CA LYS A 80 -7.03 -4.39 7.88
C LYS A 80 -5.51 -4.31 7.74
N SER A 81 -4.98 -3.09 7.59
CA SER A 81 -3.54 -2.88 7.53
C SER A 81 -2.93 -3.31 8.86
N THR A 82 -2.18 -4.41 8.84
CA THR A 82 -1.43 -4.88 10.00
C THR A 82 0.00 -4.38 9.87
N ARG A 83 0.47 -3.64 10.88
CA ARG A 83 1.90 -3.34 10.99
C ARG A 83 2.60 -4.65 11.36
N PHE A 84 3.67 -5.00 10.66
CA PHE A 84 4.49 -6.15 11.02
C PHE A 84 5.26 -5.86 12.30
N ASP A 85 5.42 -6.88 13.13
CA ASP A 85 6.25 -6.79 14.32
C ASP A 85 7.73 -6.58 13.94
N PRO A 86 8.53 -5.94 14.79
CA PRO A 86 9.95 -5.69 14.52
C PRO A 86 10.73 -6.96 14.18
N ASP A 87 10.43 -8.06 14.89
CA ASP A 87 11.08 -9.36 14.68
C ASP A 87 10.72 -9.96 13.31
N GLN A 88 9.47 -9.79 12.87
CA GLN A 88 9.04 -10.21 11.53
C GLN A 88 9.78 -9.44 10.45
N ILE A 89 9.92 -8.11 10.62
CA ILE A 89 10.65 -7.26 9.68
C ILE A 89 12.13 -7.66 9.63
N PHE A 90 12.74 -7.96 10.78
CA PHE A 90 14.13 -8.39 10.87
C PHE A 90 14.40 -9.68 10.08
N GLU A 91 13.56 -10.71 10.24
CA GLU A 91 13.69 -11.96 9.49
C GLU A 91 13.51 -11.76 7.97
N LEU A 92 12.52 -10.94 7.59
CA LEU A 92 12.27 -10.60 6.19
C LEU A 92 13.45 -9.85 5.55
N GLU A 93 14.00 -8.85 6.24
CA GLU A 93 15.11 -8.04 5.76
C GLU A 93 16.43 -8.84 5.71
N THR A 94 16.65 -9.69 6.71
CA THR A 94 17.78 -10.64 6.75
C THR A 94 17.75 -11.53 5.51
N HIS A 95 16.61 -12.17 5.22
CA HIS A 95 16.50 -13.03 4.03
C HIS A 95 16.62 -12.24 2.73
N TYR A 96 16.04 -11.03 2.65
CA TYR A 96 16.11 -10.19 1.46
C TYR A 96 17.55 -9.78 1.12
N SER A 97 18.35 -9.47 2.14
CA SER A 97 19.73 -9.00 1.96
C SER A 97 20.74 -10.14 1.78
N GLN A 98 20.54 -11.27 2.47
CA GLN A 98 21.53 -12.35 2.53
C GLN A 98 21.26 -13.50 1.57
N VAL A 99 19.99 -13.74 1.20
CA VAL A 99 19.60 -14.88 0.37
C VAL A 99 19.26 -14.42 -1.03
N ASP A 100 18.06 -13.85 -1.22
CA ASP A 100 17.54 -13.49 -2.54
C ASP A 100 16.57 -12.32 -2.47
N LYS A 101 16.66 -11.39 -3.42
CA LYS A 101 15.68 -10.30 -3.61
C LYS A 101 14.36 -10.77 -4.24
N TYR A 102 14.38 -11.92 -4.91
CA TYR A 102 13.24 -12.49 -5.64
C TYR A 102 12.79 -13.79 -4.96
N LEU A 103 11.63 -13.72 -4.32
CA LEU A 103 11.17 -14.82 -3.48
C LEU A 103 10.54 -15.95 -4.29
N SER A 104 11.11 -17.15 -4.22
CA SER A 104 10.50 -18.37 -4.78
C SER A 104 9.31 -18.84 -3.94
N LYS A 105 8.40 -19.64 -4.53
CA LYS A 105 7.22 -20.17 -3.81
C LYS A 105 7.61 -20.97 -2.55
N GLN A 106 8.66 -21.78 -2.65
CA GLN A 106 9.16 -22.57 -1.52
C GLN A 106 9.80 -21.68 -0.44
N ALA A 107 10.58 -20.67 -0.84
CA ALA A 107 11.16 -19.71 0.10
C ALA A 107 10.08 -18.89 0.83
N ALA A 108 9.01 -18.50 0.13
CA ALA A 108 7.87 -17.81 0.73
C ALA A 108 7.21 -18.63 1.83
N HIS A 109 6.95 -19.91 1.58
CA HIS A 109 6.37 -20.81 2.58
C HIS A 109 7.31 -20.99 3.78
N LYS A 110 8.63 -21.08 3.56
CA LYS A 110 9.60 -21.20 4.67
C LYS A 110 9.62 -19.94 5.54
N LEU A 111 9.58 -18.75 4.95
CA LEU A 111 9.53 -17.47 5.67
C LEU A 111 8.20 -17.26 6.39
N SER A 112 7.10 -17.65 5.75
CA SER A 112 5.76 -17.68 6.33
C SER A 112 5.71 -18.52 7.61
N ALA A 113 6.25 -19.74 7.56
CA ALA A 113 6.35 -20.61 8.74
C ALA A 113 7.23 -20.01 9.86
N LYS A 114 8.29 -19.27 9.52
CA LYS A 114 9.17 -18.62 10.51
C LYS A 114 8.55 -17.38 11.15
N THR A 115 7.88 -16.54 10.36
CA THR A 115 7.38 -15.23 10.80
C THR A 115 5.92 -15.27 11.27
N GLY A 116 5.21 -16.36 11.02
CA GLY A 116 3.77 -16.48 11.27
C GLY A 116 2.90 -15.67 10.31
N LEU A 117 3.49 -15.13 9.24
CA LEU A 117 2.80 -14.35 8.22
C LEU A 117 2.26 -15.26 7.12
N LEU A 118 1.20 -14.84 6.44
CA LEU A 118 0.71 -15.57 5.27
C LEU A 118 1.69 -15.41 4.10
N ASP A 119 1.82 -16.45 3.26
CA ASP A 119 2.65 -16.44 2.06
C ASP A 119 2.43 -15.19 1.18
N ASP A 120 1.17 -14.75 1.05
CA ASP A 120 0.82 -13.58 0.26
C ASP A 120 1.23 -12.26 0.93
N GLN A 121 1.28 -12.20 2.27
CA GLN A 121 1.82 -11.04 2.98
C GLN A 121 3.33 -10.95 2.78
N VAL A 122 4.03 -12.08 2.86
CA VAL A 122 5.47 -12.16 2.59
C VAL A 122 5.77 -11.72 1.15
N LYS A 123 5.06 -12.24 0.15
CA LYS A 123 5.21 -11.81 -1.26
C LYS A 123 4.97 -10.30 -1.44
N ARG A 124 3.91 -9.75 -0.83
CA ARG A 124 3.60 -8.31 -0.90
C ARG A 124 4.71 -7.48 -0.27
N TRP A 125 5.25 -7.92 0.87
CA TRP A 125 6.36 -7.24 1.52
C TRP A 125 7.59 -7.20 0.60
N PHE A 126 7.99 -8.34 0.00
CA PHE A 126 9.12 -8.38 -0.95
C PHE A 126 8.89 -7.48 -2.17
N ASN A 127 7.65 -7.45 -2.68
CA ASN A 127 7.33 -6.56 -3.79
C ASN A 127 7.50 -5.08 -3.40
N ASN A 128 6.91 -4.68 -2.26
CA ASN A 128 7.01 -3.31 -1.76
C ASN A 128 8.45 -2.94 -1.42
N ARG A 129 9.23 -3.88 -0.86
CA ARG A 129 10.64 -3.67 -0.52
C ARG A 129 11.48 -3.34 -1.75
N ARG A 130 11.26 -4.06 -2.87
CA ARG A 130 11.92 -3.79 -4.15
C ARG A 130 11.53 -2.47 -4.78
N GLN A 131 10.25 -2.09 -4.71
CA GLN A 131 9.81 -0.77 -5.18
C GLN A 131 10.56 0.34 -4.43
N ARG A 132 10.63 0.22 -3.10
CA ARG A 132 11.40 1.16 -2.26
C ARG A 132 12.90 1.17 -2.54
N ASP A 133 13.48 0.05 -2.95
CA ASP A 133 14.89 -0.02 -3.39
C ASP A 133 15.12 0.61 -4.76
N THR A 134 14.10 0.68 -5.62
CA THR A 134 14.21 1.23 -6.98
C THR A 134 14.02 2.75 -6.98
N ASP A 135 13.27 3.28 -6.01
CA ASP A 135 13.00 4.72 -5.86
C ASP A 135 14.15 5.51 -5.16
N LEU A 136 15.31 4.87 -4.93
CA LEU A 136 16.52 5.46 -4.35
C LEU A 136 17.68 5.44 -5.35
#